data_AF-A0A1V5SAN9-F1
#
_entry.id   AF-A0A1V5SAN9-F1
#
_cell.length_a   1.000
_cell.length_b   1.000
_cell.length_c   1.000
_cell.angle_alpha   90.00
_cell.angle_beta   90.00
_cell.angle_gamma   90.00
#
_symmetry.space_group_name_H-M   'P 1'
#
loop_
_entity.id
_entity.type
_entity.pdbx_description
1 polymer ?
#
loop_
_entity_poly.entity_id
_entity_poly.type
_entity_poly.pdbx_seq_one_letter_code
_entity_poly.pdbx_strand_id
1 'polypeptide(L)'
;MRIGSTWETPMGFEFHIEAKNRIREMMAQDPDACGSALTVLKLITFNKKLAVKEKNDEPVPNEEFIAHLIQDYKKVYKKFKPGIIEKTLISTVGALEYGEAINRNDIAYTERIGGCVTRMTGRATHRGIGADPNGDYLDELKKMHIWWNTNDKRERTRPWIDWVFRFLINKYQTDNFYKQSINFFFHWVYKHREEWEVIHLYNPEYWFGNGRGKQLIEVYGGDA
;
A
#
# COMPACT_ATOMS: atom_id res chain seq x y z
N MET A 1 10.43 17.62 -1.02
CA MET A 1 9.37 16.89 -1.74
C MET A 1 8.08 17.21 -0.99
N ARG A 2 7.36 18.20 -1.52
CA ARG A 2 6.08 18.61 -0.94
C ARG A 2 5.03 17.71 -1.58
N ILE A 3 4.16 17.17 -0.74
CA ILE A 3 3.12 16.23 -1.13
C ILE A 3 2.07 17.00 -1.94
N GLY A 4 1.38 16.34 -2.88
CA GLY A 4 0.34 16.94 -3.71
C GLY A 4 -0.56 17.92 -2.95
N SER A 5 -0.86 19.05 -3.59
CA SER A 5 -1.57 20.19 -2.99
C SER A 5 -2.97 19.86 -2.47
N THR A 6 -3.53 18.73 -2.89
CA THR A 6 -4.89 18.29 -2.61
C THR A 6 -5.14 17.98 -1.12
N TRP A 7 -4.13 17.73 -0.30
CA TRP A 7 -4.30 17.41 1.13
C TRP A 7 -4.28 18.63 2.05
N GLU A 8 -3.90 19.77 1.51
CA GLU A 8 -4.14 21.06 2.14
C GLU A 8 -5.62 21.48 1.93
N THR A 9 -6.42 20.72 1.17
CA THR A 9 -7.86 20.96 0.98
C THR A 9 -8.71 20.22 2.02
N PRO A 10 -9.82 20.80 2.49
CA PRO A 10 -10.76 20.14 3.40
C PRO A 10 -11.23 18.76 2.89
N MET A 11 -11.46 18.64 1.59
CA MET A 11 -11.92 17.42 0.93
C MET A 11 -10.88 16.28 1.01
N GLY A 12 -9.60 16.57 0.79
CA GLY A 12 -8.53 15.56 0.92
C GLY A 12 -8.35 15.10 2.37
N PHE A 13 -8.45 16.04 3.32
CA PHE A 13 -8.35 15.77 4.74
C PHE A 13 -9.52 14.92 5.27
N GLU A 14 -10.77 15.31 4.97
CA GLU A 14 -11.98 14.56 5.35
C GLU A 14 -11.94 13.14 4.81
N PHE A 15 -11.55 12.98 3.55
CA PHE A 15 -11.41 11.68 2.91
C PHE A 15 -10.39 10.79 3.62
N HIS A 16 -9.21 11.31 3.97
CA HIS A 16 -8.19 10.54 4.69
C HIS A 16 -8.71 10.07 6.04
N ILE A 17 -9.34 10.96 6.81
CA ILE A 17 -9.82 10.64 8.15
C ILE A 17 -10.95 9.61 8.08
N GLU A 18 -11.90 9.78 7.16
CA GLU A 18 -13.01 8.84 6.98
C GLU A 18 -12.51 7.45 6.58
N ALA A 19 -11.72 7.35 5.49
CA ALA A 19 -11.24 6.07 4.99
C ALA A 19 -10.37 5.35 6.03
N LYS A 20 -9.48 6.08 6.71
CA LYS A 20 -8.62 5.54 7.78
C LYS A 20 -9.42 5.05 8.98
N ASN A 21 -10.46 5.78 9.39
CA ASN A 21 -11.32 5.35 10.50
C ASN A 21 -12.12 4.09 10.14
N ARG A 22 -12.61 3.97 8.90
CA ARG A 22 -13.27 2.75 8.42
C ARG A 22 -12.33 1.55 8.34
N ILE A 23 -11.09 1.76 7.90
CA ILE A 23 -10.07 0.71 7.90
C ILE A 23 -9.77 0.25 9.34
N ARG A 24 -9.65 1.18 10.29
CA ARG A 24 -9.43 0.86 11.71
C ARG A 24 -10.62 0.14 12.33
N GLU A 25 -11.83 0.57 12.02
CA GLU A 25 -13.07 -0.07 12.46
C GLU A 25 -13.14 -1.51 11.95
N MET A 26 -12.85 -1.74 10.67
CA MET A 26 -12.75 -3.08 10.10
C MET A 26 -11.72 -3.93 10.86
N MET A 27 -10.52 -3.41 11.09
CA MET A 27 -9.45 -4.14 11.79
C MET A 27 -9.83 -4.48 13.23
N ALA A 28 -10.53 -3.58 13.92
CA ALA A 28 -11.01 -3.80 15.28
C ALA A 28 -12.13 -4.88 15.34
N GLN A 29 -12.94 -4.98 14.29
CA GLN A 29 -14.00 -6.00 14.17
C GLN A 29 -13.51 -7.36 13.65
N ASP A 30 -12.26 -7.43 13.18
CA ASP A 30 -11.64 -8.65 12.64
C ASP A 30 -10.23 -8.86 13.24
N PRO A 31 -10.08 -9.01 14.56
CA PRO A 31 -8.76 -9.08 15.21
C PRO A 31 -7.88 -10.24 14.71
N ASP A 32 -8.52 -11.31 14.22
CA ASP A 32 -7.87 -12.50 13.66
C ASP A 32 -7.41 -12.32 12.21
N ALA A 33 -7.74 -11.19 11.58
CA ALA A 33 -7.36 -10.85 10.22
C ALA A 33 -7.84 -11.90 9.19
N CYS A 34 -9.06 -12.42 9.39
CA CYS A 34 -9.63 -13.47 8.56
C CYS A 34 -10.42 -12.94 7.34
N GLY A 35 -10.72 -11.64 7.33
CA GLY A 35 -11.49 -10.94 6.32
C GLY A 35 -12.99 -10.91 6.57
N SER A 36 -13.44 -11.24 7.78
CA SER A 36 -14.87 -11.25 8.13
C SER A 36 -15.50 -9.85 8.06
N ALA A 37 -14.72 -8.80 8.35
CA ALA A 37 -15.19 -7.42 8.39
C ALA A 37 -14.97 -6.62 7.09
N LEU A 38 -14.50 -7.23 6.00
CA LEU A 38 -14.21 -6.52 4.73
C LEU A 38 -15.42 -5.73 4.18
N THR A 39 -16.64 -6.11 4.56
CA THR A 39 -17.87 -5.41 4.19
C THR A 39 -17.93 -3.97 4.70
N VAL A 40 -17.26 -3.65 5.82
CA VAL A 40 -17.17 -2.28 6.37
C VAL A 40 -16.57 -1.31 5.35
N LEU A 41 -15.62 -1.77 4.54
CA LEU A 41 -14.96 -0.94 3.53
C LEU A 41 -15.89 -0.54 2.37
N LYS A 42 -17.05 -1.20 2.20
CA LYS A 42 -18.05 -0.81 1.18
C LYS A 42 -18.68 0.55 1.45
N LEU A 43 -18.58 1.05 2.68
CA LEU A 43 -19.12 2.33 3.09
C LEU A 43 -18.19 3.50 2.75
N ILE A 44 -16.97 3.24 2.29
CA ILE A 44 -16.04 4.29 1.88
C ILE A 44 -16.54 4.91 0.57
N THR A 45 -16.74 6.22 0.59
CA THR A 45 -17.05 7.00 -0.63
C THR A 45 -15.76 7.58 -1.19
N PHE A 46 -15.19 6.93 -2.22
CA PHE A 46 -13.96 7.41 -2.85
C PHE A 46 -14.22 8.54 -3.84
N ASN A 47 -13.55 9.68 -3.63
CA ASN A 47 -13.52 10.74 -4.63
C ASN A 47 -12.38 10.50 -5.63
N LYS A 48 -12.74 10.08 -6.84
CA LYS A 48 -11.77 9.79 -7.93
C LYS A 48 -10.85 10.95 -8.28
N LYS A 49 -11.23 12.20 -7.98
CA LYS A 49 -10.36 13.36 -8.20
C LYS A 49 -9.07 13.30 -7.40
N LEU A 50 -9.07 12.63 -6.24
CA LEU A 50 -7.89 12.52 -5.37
C LEU A 50 -6.76 11.64 -5.95
N ALA A 51 -7.08 10.79 -6.95
CA ALA A 51 -6.11 9.96 -7.66
C ALA A 51 -5.56 10.65 -8.92
N VAL A 52 -6.07 11.83 -9.29
CA VAL A 52 -5.72 12.50 -10.55
C VAL A 52 -4.69 13.59 -10.30
N LYS A 53 -3.69 13.67 -11.18
CA LYS A 53 -2.70 14.75 -11.21
C LYS A 53 -3.32 16.07 -11.61
N GLU A 54 -3.19 17.09 -10.75
CA GLU A 54 -3.51 18.46 -11.13
C GLU A 54 -2.35 19.09 -11.91
N LYS A 55 -2.66 20.11 -12.73
CA LYS A 55 -1.73 20.74 -13.68
C LYS A 55 -0.45 21.28 -13.04
N ASN A 56 -0.50 21.62 -11.75
CA ASN A 56 0.59 22.25 -11.00
C ASN A 56 1.17 21.36 -9.90
N ASP A 57 0.77 20.09 -9.81
CA ASP A 57 1.30 19.21 -8.77
C ASP A 57 2.75 18.81 -9.05
N GLU A 58 3.56 18.79 -7.98
CA GLU A 58 4.91 18.24 -8.00
C GLU A 58 4.90 16.77 -8.47
N PRO A 59 5.93 16.33 -9.20
CA PRO A 59 6.07 14.93 -9.59
C PRO A 59 6.24 14.05 -8.35
N VAL A 60 5.39 13.02 -8.22
CA VAL A 60 5.52 11.98 -7.20
C VAL A 60 6.42 10.86 -7.75
N PRO A 61 7.50 10.47 -7.06
CA PRO A 61 8.39 9.42 -7.53
C PRO A 61 7.65 8.11 -7.80
N ASN A 62 8.01 7.45 -8.91
CA ASN A 62 7.43 6.19 -9.37
C ASN A 62 5.90 6.20 -9.53
N GLU A 63 5.27 7.37 -9.68
CA GLU A 63 3.83 7.47 -9.91
C GLU A 63 3.39 6.70 -11.18
N GLU A 64 4.14 6.84 -12.28
CA GLU A 64 3.86 6.14 -13.53
C GLU A 64 3.96 4.61 -13.38
N PHE A 65 4.94 4.13 -12.60
CA PHE A 65 5.09 2.71 -12.29
C PHE A 65 3.88 2.16 -11.54
N ILE A 66 3.39 2.88 -10.52
CA ILE A 66 2.21 2.48 -9.74
C ILE A 66 0.94 2.53 -10.60
N ALA A 67 0.78 3.58 -11.42
CA ALA A 67 -0.35 3.70 -12.34
C ALA A 67 -0.36 2.55 -13.36
N HIS A 68 0.80 2.19 -13.90
CA HIS A 68 0.93 1.08 -14.86
C HIS A 68 0.57 -0.27 -14.21
N LEU A 69 1.08 -0.55 -13.01
CA LEU A 69 0.72 -1.74 -12.23
C LEU A 69 -0.81 -1.85 -12.07
N ILE A 70 -1.46 -0.76 -11.68
CA ILE A 70 -2.91 -0.74 -11.43
C ILE A 70 -3.69 -0.92 -12.73
N GLN A 71 -3.27 -0.28 -13.81
CA GLN A 71 -3.90 -0.47 -15.13
C GLN A 71 -3.82 -1.93 -15.59
N ASP A 72 -2.66 -2.58 -15.43
CA ASP A 72 -2.50 -3.98 -15.79
C ASP A 72 -3.30 -4.92 -14.88
N TYR A 73 -3.31 -4.65 -13.58
CA TYR A 73 -4.13 -5.40 -12.64
C TYR A 73 -5.63 -5.32 -12.98
N LYS A 74 -6.13 -4.13 -13.35
CA LYS A 74 -7.52 -3.92 -13.80
C LYS A 74 -7.89 -4.78 -15.01
N LYS A 75 -6.93 -5.09 -15.90
CA LYS A 75 -7.15 -5.97 -17.08
C LYS A 75 -7.31 -7.44 -16.70
N VAL A 76 -6.74 -7.88 -15.58
CA VAL A 76 -6.64 -9.31 -15.24
C VAL A 76 -7.40 -9.75 -14.00
N TYR A 77 -7.66 -8.86 -13.03
CA TYR A 77 -8.19 -9.27 -11.71
C TYR A 77 -9.51 -10.07 -11.80
N LYS A 78 -10.37 -9.79 -12.79
CA LYS A 78 -11.62 -10.54 -13.00
C LYS A 78 -11.37 -12.01 -13.31
N LYS A 79 -10.25 -12.34 -13.96
CA LYS A 79 -9.84 -13.73 -14.27
C LYS A 79 -9.46 -14.50 -13.00
N PHE A 80 -9.09 -13.79 -11.93
CA PHE A 80 -8.76 -14.39 -10.62
C PHE A 80 -10.00 -14.76 -9.80
N LYS A 81 -11.20 -14.58 -10.36
CA LYS A 81 -12.50 -14.94 -9.76
C LYS A 81 -12.74 -14.27 -8.39
N PRO A 82 -12.71 -12.92 -8.30
CA PRO A 82 -12.98 -12.22 -7.05
C PRO A 82 -14.39 -12.52 -6.53
N GLY A 83 -14.52 -12.57 -5.20
CA GLY A 83 -15.81 -12.63 -4.52
C GLY A 83 -16.63 -11.35 -4.72
N ILE A 84 -17.86 -11.36 -4.20
CA ILE A 84 -18.78 -10.22 -4.34
C ILE A 84 -18.20 -8.99 -3.64
N ILE A 85 -17.59 -9.16 -2.47
CA ILE A 85 -17.02 -8.06 -1.69
C ILE A 85 -15.86 -7.43 -2.47
N GLU A 86 -14.91 -8.22 -2.94
CA GLU A 86 -13.73 -7.74 -3.67
C GLU A 86 -14.12 -7.05 -4.98
N LYS A 87 -15.14 -7.58 -5.69
CA LYS A 87 -15.71 -6.92 -6.87
C LYS A 87 -16.26 -5.53 -6.53
N THR A 88 -17.03 -5.41 -5.44
CA THR A 88 -17.56 -4.12 -4.98
C THR A 88 -16.42 -3.17 -4.60
N LEU A 89 -15.41 -3.64 -3.85
CA LEU A 89 -14.30 -2.81 -3.44
C LEU A 89 -13.50 -2.27 -4.63
N ILE A 90 -13.21 -3.13 -5.61
CA ILE A 90 -12.43 -2.72 -6.80
C ILE A 90 -13.26 -1.86 -7.75
N SER A 91 -14.50 -2.25 -8.06
CA SER A 91 -15.28 -1.63 -9.14
C SER A 91 -16.13 -0.44 -8.67
N THR A 92 -16.68 -0.50 -7.46
CA THR A 92 -17.62 0.50 -6.94
C THR A 92 -16.91 1.46 -6.00
N VAL A 93 -16.20 0.94 -5.00
CA VAL A 93 -15.48 1.78 -4.03
C VAL A 93 -14.22 2.39 -4.63
N GLY A 94 -13.61 1.78 -5.64
CA GLY A 94 -12.38 2.30 -6.25
C GLY A 94 -11.15 2.08 -5.37
N ALA A 95 -11.04 0.89 -4.75
CA ALA A 95 -9.92 0.56 -3.87
C ALA A 95 -8.54 0.66 -4.52
N LEU A 96 -8.46 0.52 -5.86
CA LEU A 96 -7.20 0.68 -6.59
C LEU A 96 -6.83 2.17 -6.74
N GLU A 97 -7.80 2.99 -7.12
CA GLU A 97 -7.64 4.44 -7.19
C GLU A 97 -7.37 5.05 -5.81
N TYR A 98 -7.90 4.46 -4.74
CA TYR A 98 -7.52 4.81 -3.37
C TYR A 98 -6.03 4.60 -3.11
N GLY A 99 -5.46 3.49 -3.61
CA GLY A 99 -4.01 3.24 -3.54
C GLY A 99 -3.20 4.33 -4.26
N GLU A 100 -3.64 4.75 -5.45
CA GLU A 100 -3.03 5.86 -6.20
C GLU A 100 -3.11 7.17 -5.41
N ALA A 101 -4.29 7.49 -4.88
CA ALA A 101 -4.51 8.69 -4.08
C ALA A 101 -3.62 8.71 -2.82
N ILE A 102 -3.47 7.58 -2.12
CA ILE A 102 -2.55 7.50 -0.98
C ILE A 102 -1.10 7.69 -1.43
N ASN A 103 -0.65 7.00 -2.48
CA ASN A 103 0.73 7.12 -2.95
C ASN A 103 1.08 8.55 -3.36
N ARG A 104 0.12 9.24 -3.99
CA ARG A 104 0.28 10.61 -4.44
C ARG A 104 0.35 11.59 -3.27
N ASN A 105 -0.41 11.32 -2.22
CA ASN A 105 -0.74 12.34 -1.26
C ASN A 105 -0.43 12.04 0.22
N ASP A 106 0.18 10.90 0.53
CA ASP A 106 0.64 10.61 1.89
C ASP A 106 2.08 10.11 1.85
N ILE A 107 3.03 11.02 2.10
CA ILE A 107 4.46 10.74 2.07
C ILE A 107 4.85 9.58 2.96
N ALA A 108 4.18 9.41 4.10
CA ALA A 108 4.50 8.33 5.01
C ALA A 108 4.19 6.98 4.37
N TYR A 109 3.09 6.88 3.61
CA TYR A 109 2.76 5.70 2.84
C TYR A 109 3.65 5.57 1.60
N THR A 110 3.95 6.63 0.87
CA THR A 110 4.86 6.61 -0.29
C THR A 110 6.24 6.07 0.10
N GLU A 111 6.83 6.57 1.19
CA GLU A 111 8.12 6.11 1.74
C GLU A 111 8.13 4.60 2.02
N ARG A 112 7.04 4.12 2.62
CA ARG A 112 6.86 2.75 3.09
C ARG A 112 6.60 1.74 1.99
N ILE A 113 5.60 2.04 1.17
CA ILE A 113 5.24 1.21 0.02
C ILE A 113 6.41 1.20 -0.96
N GLY A 114 7.05 2.35 -1.17
CA GLY A 114 8.27 2.42 -1.98
C GLY A 114 9.44 1.62 -1.39
N GLY A 115 9.59 1.57 -0.06
CA GLY A 115 10.57 0.69 0.59
C GLY A 115 10.26 -0.80 0.40
N CYS A 116 8.98 -1.21 0.49
CA CYS A 116 8.56 -2.57 0.16
C CYS A 116 8.88 -2.93 -1.30
N VAL A 117 8.52 -2.06 -2.26
CA VAL A 117 8.78 -2.29 -3.69
C VAL A 117 10.30 -2.31 -3.96
N THR A 118 11.08 -1.39 -3.39
CA THR A 118 12.54 -1.37 -3.48
C THR A 118 13.16 -2.68 -2.98
N ARG A 119 12.66 -3.22 -1.87
CA ARG A 119 13.09 -4.51 -1.37
C ARG A 119 12.73 -5.64 -2.33
N MET A 120 11.53 -5.60 -2.91
CA MET A 120 11.08 -6.60 -3.88
C MET A 120 11.91 -6.56 -5.16
N THR A 121 12.18 -5.38 -5.73
CA THR A 121 13.00 -5.22 -6.94
C THR A 121 14.42 -5.68 -6.69
N GLY A 122 15.03 -5.33 -5.55
CA GLY A 122 16.34 -5.86 -5.17
C GLY A 122 16.35 -7.40 -5.08
N ARG A 123 15.33 -8.01 -4.49
CA ARG A 123 15.20 -9.48 -4.42
C ARG A 123 14.89 -10.12 -5.78
N ALA A 124 14.10 -9.46 -6.62
CA ALA A 124 13.83 -9.88 -7.99
C ALA A 124 15.13 -9.96 -8.79
N THR A 125 15.97 -8.92 -8.69
CA THR A 125 17.28 -8.86 -9.36
C THR A 125 18.26 -9.91 -8.85
N HIS A 126 18.36 -10.10 -7.53
CA HIS A 126 19.40 -10.98 -6.95
C HIS A 126 18.99 -12.45 -6.80
N ARG A 127 17.69 -12.75 -6.73
CA ARG A 127 17.19 -14.10 -6.40
C ARG A 127 16.10 -14.60 -7.36
N GLY A 128 15.73 -13.83 -8.38
CA GLY A 128 14.68 -14.22 -9.31
C GLY A 128 13.28 -14.32 -8.69
N ILE A 129 13.06 -13.72 -7.51
CA ILE A 129 11.74 -13.72 -6.86
C ILE A 129 10.75 -12.98 -7.77
N GLY A 130 9.61 -13.62 -8.05
CA GLY A 130 8.63 -13.11 -9.00
C GLY A 130 8.81 -13.62 -10.43
N ALA A 131 9.86 -14.40 -10.75
CA ALA A 131 10.06 -14.86 -12.13
C ALA A 131 8.91 -15.73 -12.67
N ASP A 132 8.28 -16.53 -11.80
CA ASP A 132 7.15 -17.41 -12.15
C ASP A 132 5.80 -16.76 -11.75
N PRO A 133 4.89 -16.46 -12.69
CA PRO A 133 3.57 -15.92 -12.36
C PRO A 133 2.72 -16.87 -11.49
N ASN A 134 3.03 -18.16 -11.45
CA ASN A 134 2.33 -19.15 -10.63
C ASN A 134 3.11 -19.57 -9.37
N GLY A 135 4.24 -18.92 -9.09
CA GLY A 135 5.12 -19.26 -7.98
C GLY A 135 4.43 -19.17 -6.61
N ASP A 136 4.94 -19.92 -5.63
CA ASP A 136 4.52 -19.76 -4.23
C ASP A 136 5.39 -18.67 -3.57
N TYR A 137 4.77 -17.54 -3.27
CA TYR A 137 5.42 -16.38 -2.67
C TYR A 137 5.05 -16.17 -1.19
N LEU A 138 4.47 -17.17 -0.54
CA LEU A 138 4.08 -17.09 0.87
C LEU A 138 5.27 -16.78 1.79
N ASP A 139 6.39 -17.46 1.60
CA ASP A 139 7.60 -17.25 2.40
C ASP A 139 8.20 -15.86 2.17
N GLU A 140 8.13 -15.35 0.94
CA GLU A 140 8.56 -13.98 0.62
C GLU A 140 7.64 -12.93 1.26
N LEU A 141 6.33 -13.17 1.29
CA LEU A 141 5.38 -12.32 2.02
C LEU A 141 5.65 -12.31 3.52
N LYS A 142 5.97 -13.46 4.13
CA LYS A 142 6.37 -13.56 5.55
C LYS A 142 7.68 -12.83 5.83
N LYS A 143 8.68 -12.96 4.95
CA LYS A 143 9.94 -12.21 5.07
C LYS A 143 9.76 -10.71 4.89
N MET A 144 8.80 -10.28 4.07
CA MET A 144 8.41 -8.87 3.93
C MET A 144 7.80 -8.36 5.23
N HIS A 145 6.90 -9.13 5.84
CA HIS A 145 6.30 -8.80 7.14
C HIS A 145 7.36 -8.62 8.24
N ILE A 146 8.27 -9.59 8.38
CA ILE A 146 9.37 -9.55 9.37
C ILE A 146 10.26 -8.33 9.12
N TRP A 147 10.63 -8.09 7.84
CA TRP A 147 11.45 -6.94 7.47
C TRP A 147 10.76 -5.63 7.83
N TRP A 148 9.48 -5.48 7.52
CA TRP A 148 8.72 -4.28 7.87
C TRP A 148 8.74 -4.04 9.38
N ASN A 149 8.37 -5.04 10.19
CA ASN A 149 8.32 -4.90 11.65
C ASN A 149 9.68 -4.57 12.27
N THR A 150 10.76 -5.02 11.64
CA THR A 150 12.12 -4.69 12.08
C THR A 150 12.47 -3.23 11.82
N ASN A 151 11.95 -2.65 10.73
CA ASN A 151 12.38 -1.37 10.20
C ASN A 151 11.44 -0.18 10.49
N ASP A 152 10.13 -0.41 10.59
CA ASP A 152 9.18 0.65 11.01
C ASP A 152 9.15 0.78 12.54
N LYS A 153 9.74 1.85 13.08
CA LYS A 153 9.78 2.09 14.52
C LYS A 153 8.53 2.80 15.07
N ARG A 154 7.54 3.12 14.25
CA ARG A 154 6.30 3.75 14.74
C ARG A 154 5.43 2.75 15.49
N GLU A 155 5.40 2.87 16.81
CA GLU A 155 4.55 2.02 17.64
C GLU A 155 3.06 2.22 17.35
N ARG A 156 2.61 3.47 17.14
CA ARG A 156 1.19 3.80 16.94
C ARG A 156 0.52 3.12 15.73
N THR A 157 1.30 2.80 14.68
CA THR A 157 0.78 2.21 13.44
C THR A 157 1.15 0.74 13.28
N ARG A 158 2.07 0.21 14.09
CA ARG A 158 2.55 -1.17 13.99
C ARG A 158 1.41 -2.20 14.08
N PRO A 159 0.43 -2.11 15.01
CA PRO A 159 -0.66 -3.09 15.08
C PRO A 159 -1.49 -3.16 13.80
N TRP A 160 -1.73 -2.03 13.15
CA TRP A 160 -2.53 -1.96 11.92
C TRP A 160 -1.79 -2.58 10.72
N ILE A 161 -0.47 -2.39 10.64
CA ILE A 161 0.31 -2.99 9.55
C ILE A 161 0.54 -4.48 9.79
N ASP A 162 0.81 -4.89 11.03
CA ASP A 162 0.85 -6.31 11.40
C ASP A 162 -0.45 -7.01 11.00
N TRP A 163 -1.59 -6.38 11.30
CA TRP A 163 -2.90 -6.87 10.86
C TRP A 163 -2.98 -7.04 9.34
N VAL A 164 -2.54 -6.05 8.55
CA VAL A 164 -2.57 -6.14 7.08
C VAL A 164 -1.73 -7.31 6.58
N PHE A 165 -0.53 -7.51 7.13
CA PHE A 165 0.31 -8.64 6.74
C PHE A 165 -0.29 -9.98 7.15
N ARG A 166 -0.83 -10.10 8.37
CA ARG A 166 -1.54 -11.31 8.82
C ARG A 166 -2.72 -11.62 7.92
N PHE A 167 -3.50 -10.60 7.54
CA PHE A 167 -4.61 -10.72 6.60
C PHE A 167 -4.15 -11.24 5.24
N LEU A 168 -3.14 -10.59 4.64
CA LEU A 168 -2.62 -10.99 3.32
C LEU A 168 -2.05 -12.41 3.35
N ILE A 169 -1.32 -12.78 4.41
CA ILE A 169 -0.75 -14.13 4.58
C ILE A 169 -1.88 -15.16 4.68
N ASN A 170 -2.86 -14.93 5.54
CA ASN A 170 -3.99 -15.83 5.72
C ASN A 170 -4.80 -15.99 4.41
N LYS A 171 -5.10 -14.88 3.74
CA LYS A 171 -5.82 -14.91 2.46
C LYS A 171 -5.03 -15.54 1.34
N TYR A 172 -3.71 -15.36 1.28
CA TYR A 172 -2.85 -16.06 0.33
C TYR A 172 -2.98 -17.59 0.45
N GLN A 173 -3.10 -18.08 1.70
CA GLN A 173 -3.20 -19.51 1.98
C GLN A 173 -4.61 -20.07 1.76
N THR A 174 -5.65 -19.26 1.96
CA THR A 174 -7.04 -19.72 2.03
C THR A 174 -7.91 -19.30 0.85
N ASP A 175 -7.48 -18.34 0.05
CA ASP A 175 -8.28 -17.74 -1.01
C ASP A 175 -7.48 -17.59 -2.32
N ASN A 176 -7.96 -18.26 -3.37
CA ASN A 176 -7.30 -18.26 -4.67
C ASN A 176 -7.26 -16.88 -5.34
N PHE A 177 -8.26 -16.03 -5.12
CA PHE A 177 -8.24 -14.67 -5.67
C PHE A 177 -7.06 -13.88 -5.09
N TYR A 178 -6.86 -13.95 -3.77
CA TYR A 178 -5.75 -13.27 -3.11
C TYR A 178 -4.40 -13.88 -3.48
N LYS A 179 -4.29 -15.21 -3.56
CA LYS A 179 -3.08 -15.88 -4.04
C LYS A 179 -2.67 -15.36 -5.41
N GLN A 180 -3.59 -15.39 -6.37
CA GLN A 180 -3.32 -14.93 -7.75
C GLN A 180 -3.01 -13.43 -7.82
N SER A 181 -3.67 -12.61 -7.00
CA SER A 181 -3.43 -11.16 -6.96
C SER A 181 -2.05 -10.81 -6.39
N ILE A 182 -1.63 -11.50 -5.33
CA ILE A 182 -0.29 -11.33 -4.74
C ILE A 182 0.78 -11.86 -5.70
N ASN A 183 0.56 -13.03 -6.31
CA ASN A 183 1.46 -13.57 -7.33
C ASN A 183 1.62 -12.61 -8.53
N PHE A 184 0.51 -12.05 -9.01
CA PHE A 184 0.53 -11.03 -10.05
C PHE A 184 1.43 -9.86 -9.63
N PHE A 185 1.28 -9.35 -8.41
CA PHE A 185 2.11 -8.24 -7.93
C PHE A 185 3.60 -8.58 -7.89
N PHE A 186 3.98 -9.73 -7.32
CA PHE A 186 5.38 -10.18 -7.31
C PHE A 186 5.93 -10.34 -8.74
N HIS A 187 5.15 -10.95 -9.63
CA HIS A 187 5.57 -11.18 -10.99
C HIS A 187 5.69 -9.89 -11.80
N TRP A 188 4.73 -9.00 -11.66
CA TRP A 188 4.72 -7.71 -12.32
C TRP A 188 5.91 -6.88 -11.87
N VAL A 189 6.15 -6.76 -10.56
CA VAL A 189 7.34 -6.07 -10.03
C VAL A 189 8.63 -6.71 -10.55
N TYR A 190 8.71 -8.03 -10.65
CA TYR A 190 9.88 -8.70 -11.25
C TYR A 190 10.09 -8.28 -12.71
N LYS A 191 9.03 -8.24 -13.52
CA LYS A 191 9.10 -7.88 -14.95
C LYS A 191 9.45 -6.41 -15.19
N HIS A 192 8.96 -5.53 -14.33
CA HIS A 192 9.13 -4.09 -14.45
C HIS A 192 10.23 -3.52 -13.53
N ARG A 193 11.01 -4.36 -12.86
CA ARG A 193 11.99 -3.96 -11.82
C ARG A 193 13.00 -2.88 -12.28
N GLU A 194 13.31 -2.83 -13.57
CA GLU A 194 14.25 -1.87 -14.16
C GLU A 194 13.63 -0.47 -14.37
N GLU A 195 12.30 -0.37 -14.33
CA GLU A 195 11.54 0.89 -14.39
C GLU A 195 11.45 1.56 -13.00
N TRP A 196 11.77 0.83 -11.92
CA TRP A 196 11.66 1.34 -10.56
C TRP A 196 12.87 2.18 -10.16
N GLU A 197 12.65 3.46 -9.88
CA GLU A 197 13.67 4.36 -9.37
C GLU A 197 13.79 4.25 -7.85
N VAL A 198 14.97 3.83 -7.37
CA VAL A 198 15.26 3.79 -5.94
C VAL A 198 15.68 5.17 -5.46
N ILE A 199 14.79 5.85 -4.72
CA ILE A 199 15.09 7.13 -4.07
C ILE A 199 15.47 6.92 -2.60
N HIS A 200 16.23 7.87 -2.04
CA HIS A 200 16.68 7.83 -0.65
C HIS A 200 15.55 7.66 0.38
N LEU A 201 14.37 8.23 0.12
CA LEU A 201 13.19 8.16 1.01
C LEU A 201 12.63 6.74 1.19
N TYR A 202 12.97 5.80 0.31
CA TYR A 202 12.54 4.40 0.42
C TYR A 202 13.42 3.57 1.35
N ASN A 203 14.63 4.05 1.70
CA ASN A 203 15.44 3.40 2.73
C ASN A 203 14.80 3.66 4.10
N PRO A 204 14.51 2.59 4.90
CA PRO A 204 13.87 2.74 6.20
C PRO A 204 14.56 3.66 7.20
N GLU A 205 15.86 3.90 7.07
CA GLU A 205 16.59 4.86 7.90
C GLU A 205 16.01 6.28 7.81
N TYR A 206 15.45 6.64 6.65
CA TYR A 206 14.90 7.97 6.37
C TYR A 206 13.38 8.06 6.56
N TRP A 207 12.70 6.96 6.88
CA TRP A 207 11.25 6.98 7.07
C TRP A 207 10.83 7.96 8.17
N PHE A 208 9.76 8.71 7.93
CA PHE A 208 9.16 9.58 8.94
C PHE A 208 8.81 8.76 10.20
N GLY A 209 9.27 9.21 11.37
CA GLY A 209 9.17 8.50 12.66
C GLY A 209 10.45 7.76 13.09
N ASN A 210 11.42 7.57 12.19
CA ASN A 210 12.78 7.16 12.53
C ASN A 210 13.67 8.42 12.73
N GLY A 211 14.65 8.66 11.85
CA GLY A 211 15.56 9.81 11.97
C GLY A 211 14.88 11.17 11.73
N ARG A 212 14.00 11.26 10.74
CA ARG A 212 13.32 12.52 10.32
C ARG A 212 12.13 12.90 11.20
N GLY A 213 11.49 11.91 11.83
CA GLY A 213 10.33 12.14 12.71
C GLY A 213 10.73 12.66 14.09
N LYS A 214 11.86 12.21 14.64
CA LYS A 214 12.39 12.77 15.91
C LYS A 214 12.66 14.26 15.80
N GLN A 215 13.39 14.70 14.77
CA GLN A 215 13.67 16.12 14.55
C GLN A 215 12.40 16.95 14.34
N LEU A 216 11.40 16.45 13.59
CA LEU A 216 10.16 17.21 13.38
C LEU A 216 9.25 17.23 14.62
N ILE A 217 9.26 16.19 15.46
CA ILE A 217 8.56 16.20 16.76
C ILE A 217 9.29 17.13 17.74
N GLU A 218 10.62 17.11 17.78
CA GLU A 218 11.43 17.99 18.62
C GLU A 218 11.30 19.47 18.20
N VAL A 219 11.11 19.76 16.92
CA VAL A 219 11.00 21.14 16.40
C VAL A 219 9.56 21.67 16.39
N TYR A 220 8.55 20.82 16.15
CA TYR A 220 7.15 21.27 15.94
C TYR A 220 6.10 20.56 16.82
N GLY A 221 6.49 19.54 17.58
CA GLY A 221 5.55 18.73 18.39
C GLY A 221 5.17 19.37 19.72
N GLY A 222 5.95 20.33 20.22
CA GLY A 222 5.87 20.80 21.60
C GLY A 222 6.28 19.72 22.60
N ASP A 223 6.83 20.13 23.75
CA ASP A 223 7.14 19.19 24.83
C ASP A 223 5.84 18.48 25.26
N ALA A 224 5.82 17.15 25.11
CA ALA A 224 4.74 16.29 25.59
C ALA A 224 4.83 16.11 27.11
#